data_AF-A0A1B8TR93-F1
#
_entry.id   AF-A0A1B8TR93-F1
#
_cell.length_a   1.000
_cell.length_b   1.000
_cell.length_c   1.000
_cell.angle_alpha   90.00
_cell.angle_beta   90.00
_cell.angle_gamma   90.00
#
_symmetry.space_group_name_H-M   'P 1'
#
loop_
_entity.id
_entity.type
_entity.pdbx_description
1 polymer ?
#
loop_
_entity_poly.entity_id
_entity_poly.type
_entity_poly.pdbx_seq_one_letter_code
_entity_poly.pdbx_strand_id
1 'polypeptide(L)'
;MQDQKNILVSNMSKELKSLVDQLNKIKPDKNFHLTIYEPNMFWKINWKTDRYLEECFRVHIYADDAKYSLIAEHGVKDFFEHINDRYFNFKEKTLEEFYLITNEIVQKIKKAVLVSIDKDLDKGM
;
A
#
# COMPACT_ATOMS: atom_id res chain seq x y z
N MET A 1 10.17 12.28 18.69
CA MET A 1 8.99 11.57 18.14
C MET A 1 8.45 12.21 16.87
N GLN A 2 8.09 13.50 16.85
CA GLN A 2 7.54 14.14 15.63
C GLN A 2 8.53 14.10 14.45
N ASP A 3 9.83 14.34 14.70
CA ASP A 3 10.84 14.31 13.63
C ASP A 3 11.04 12.90 13.07
N GLN A 4 11.07 11.87 13.92
CA GLN A 4 11.17 10.47 13.50
C GLN A 4 9.95 10.04 12.67
N LYS A 5 8.74 10.46 13.07
CA LYS A 5 7.52 10.23 12.30
C LYS A 5 7.63 10.88 10.93
N ASN A 6 8.03 12.16 10.88
CA ASN A 6 8.17 12.90 9.62
C ASN A 6 9.21 12.25 8.70
N ILE A 7 10.34 11.81 9.24
CA ILE A 7 11.39 11.09 8.50
C ILE A 7 10.85 9.78 7.93
N LEU A 8 10.19 8.95 8.74
CA LEU A 8 9.61 7.68 8.30
C LEU A 8 8.59 7.90 7.18
N VAL A 9 7.65 8.82 7.37
CA VAL A 9 6.60 9.12 6.40
C VAL A 9 7.19 9.64 5.10
N SER A 10 8.11 10.60 5.16
CA SER A 10 8.79 11.13 3.97
C SER A 10 9.56 10.03 3.22
N ASN A 11 10.26 9.16 3.95
CA ASN A 11 11.02 8.07 3.34
C ASN A 11 10.10 7.06 2.64
N MET A 12 9.05 6.62 3.33
CA MET A 12 8.07 5.69 2.79
C MET A 12 7.32 6.29 1.58
N SER A 13 6.91 7.56 1.66
CA SER A 13 6.32 8.29 0.53
C SER A 13 7.25 8.32 -0.70
N LYS A 14 8.55 8.56 -0.50
CA LYS A 14 9.54 8.58 -1.59
C LYS A 14 9.71 7.20 -2.22
N GLU A 15 9.87 6.16 -1.40
CA GLU A 15 10.04 4.79 -1.88
C GLU A 15 8.78 4.29 -2.61
N LEU A 16 7.58 4.64 -2.14
CA LEU A 16 6.33 4.27 -2.80
C LEU A 16 6.11 5.00 -4.11
N LYS A 17 6.54 6.26 -4.23
CA LYS A 17 6.56 6.97 -5.53
C LYS A 17 7.47 6.25 -6.52
N SER A 18 8.70 5.93 -6.11
CA SER A 18 9.64 5.14 -6.92
C SER A 18 9.07 3.78 -7.32
N LEU A 19 8.36 3.11 -6.40
CA LEU A 19 7.68 1.86 -6.69
C LEU A 19 6.59 2.04 -7.76
N VAL A 20 5.75 3.06 -7.66
CA VAL A 20 4.70 3.33 -8.67
C VAL A 20 5.29 3.63 -10.04
N ASP A 21 6.38 4.40 -10.11
CA ASP A 21 7.09 4.63 -11.37
C ASP A 21 7.63 3.32 -11.97
N GLN A 22 8.13 2.40 -11.14
CA GLN A 22 8.55 1.08 -11.59
C GLN A 22 7.37 0.23 -12.07
N LEU A 23 6.25 0.23 -11.35
CA LEU A 23 5.05 -0.52 -11.73
C LEU A 23 4.49 -0.03 -13.06
N ASN A 24 4.46 1.28 -13.29
CA ASN A 24 4.05 1.89 -14.57
C ASN A 24 4.97 1.53 -15.73
N LYS A 25 6.26 1.23 -15.48
CA LYS A 25 7.15 0.70 -16.52
C LYS A 25 6.91 -0.78 -16.81
N ILE A 26 6.53 -1.57 -15.80
CA ILE A 26 6.32 -3.01 -15.92
C ILE A 26 4.97 -3.35 -16.55
N LYS A 27 3.89 -2.64 -16.15
CA LYS A 27 2.51 -2.82 -16.61
C LYS A 27 1.89 -1.46 -16.95
N PRO A 28 2.29 -0.82 -18.06
CA PRO A 28 1.88 0.55 -18.40
C PRO A 28 0.37 0.69 -18.65
N ASP A 29 -0.29 -0.38 -19.05
CA ASP A 29 -1.74 -0.46 -19.28
C ASP A 29 -2.57 -0.23 -18.00
N LYS A 30 -2.01 -0.60 -16.84
CA LYS A 30 -2.69 -0.48 -15.54
C LYS A 30 -2.66 0.93 -14.97
N ASN A 31 -1.81 1.84 -15.47
CA ASN A 31 -1.78 3.25 -15.05
C ASN A 31 -1.88 3.43 -13.52
N PHE A 32 -0.84 3.01 -12.80
CA PHE A 32 -0.80 3.05 -11.34
C PHE A 32 -0.69 4.49 -10.83
N HIS A 33 -1.45 4.77 -9.77
CA HIS A 33 -1.46 6.06 -9.09
C HIS A 33 -1.27 5.87 -7.58
N LEU A 34 -0.47 6.74 -6.97
CA LEU A 34 -0.26 6.78 -5.54
C LEU A 34 -1.05 7.93 -4.92
N THR A 35 -1.92 7.60 -3.96
CA THR A 35 -2.51 8.56 -3.05
C THR A 35 -1.78 8.51 -1.71
N ILE A 36 -1.42 9.67 -1.18
CA ILE A 36 -0.65 9.80 0.07
C ILE A 36 -1.43 10.68 1.05
N TYR A 37 -1.60 10.18 2.28
CA TYR A 37 -2.17 10.91 3.39
C TYR A 37 -1.18 10.88 4.56
N GLU A 38 -0.16 11.72 4.47
CA GLU A 38 0.97 11.78 5.42
C GLU A 38 0.59 11.98 6.89
N PRO A 39 -0.40 12.84 7.24
CA PRO A 39 -0.80 13.02 8.65
C PRO A 39 -1.21 11.70 9.34
N ASN A 40 -1.83 10.81 8.56
CA ASN A 40 -2.38 9.53 9.00
C ASN A 40 -1.46 8.34 8.67
N MET A 41 -0.24 8.59 8.14
CA MET A 41 0.68 7.52 7.74
C MET A 41 -0.01 6.45 6.87
N PHE A 42 -0.76 6.93 5.89
CA PHE A 42 -1.60 6.11 5.02
C PHE A 42 -1.24 6.34 3.56
N TRP A 43 -1.09 5.24 2.82
CA TRP A 43 -0.78 5.22 1.40
C TRP A 43 -1.72 4.27 0.67
N LYS A 44 -2.11 4.63 -0.55
CA LYS A 44 -2.98 3.83 -1.39
C LYS A 44 -2.48 3.84 -2.82
N ILE A 45 -2.17 2.67 -3.35
CA ILE A 45 -1.81 2.47 -4.76
C ILE A 45 -3.06 1.99 -5.47
N ASN A 46 -3.59 2.80 -6.37
CA ASN A 46 -4.71 2.46 -7.24
C ASN A 46 -4.20 2.09 -8.63
N TRP A 47 -4.96 1.30 -9.37
CA TRP A 47 -4.73 1.06 -10.78
C TRP A 47 -6.04 1.05 -11.55
N LYS A 48 -5.92 1.21 -12.87
CA LYS A 48 -7.02 1.06 -13.80
C LYS A 48 -7.43 -0.41 -13.88
N THR A 49 -8.72 -0.63 -13.70
CA THR A 49 -9.44 -1.89 -13.88
C THR A 49 -10.42 -1.73 -15.02
N ASP A 50 -10.86 -2.86 -15.58
CA ASP A 50 -11.99 -2.87 -16.49
C ASP A 50 -13.27 -2.97 -15.62
N ARG A 51 -14.32 -2.19 -15.94
CA ARG A 51 -15.59 -2.01 -15.18
C ARG A 51 -15.55 -0.94 -14.06
N TYR A 52 -16.70 -0.72 -13.41
CA TYR A 52 -16.92 0.26 -12.33
C TYR A 52 -16.34 -0.17 -10.96
N LEU A 53 -15.20 -0.85 -10.98
CA LEU A 53 -14.53 -1.39 -9.81
C LEU A 53 -13.37 -0.49 -9.40
N GLU A 54 -13.32 -0.08 -8.14
CA GLU A 54 -12.15 0.59 -7.58
C GLU A 54 -11.27 -0.44 -6.87
N GLU A 55 -10.13 -0.76 -7.48
CA GLU A 55 -9.15 -1.69 -6.93
C GLU A 55 -7.89 -0.95 -6.46
N CYS A 56 -7.37 -1.36 -5.29
CA CYS A 56 -6.23 -0.69 -4.70
C CYS A 56 -5.48 -1.56 -3.69
N PHE A 57 -4.21 -1.23 -3.48
CA PHE A 57 -3.42 -1.73 -2.37
C PHE A 57 -3.19 -0.62 -1.35
N ARG A 58 -3.58 -0.85 -0.10
CA ARG A 58 -3.55 0.12 1.00
C ARG A 58 -2.49 -0.27 2.01
N VAL A 59 -1.79 0.71 2.54
CA VAL A 59 -0.81 0.56 3.63
C VAL A 59 -1.08 1.63 4.66
N HIS A 60 -1.17 1.23 5.92
CA HIS A 60 -1.46 2.13 7.03
C HIS A 60 -0.59 1.79 8.24
N ILE A 61 0.05 2.81 8.83
CA ILE A 61 0.72 2.69 10.12
C ILE A 61 -0.15 3.40 11.18
N TYR A 62 -0.58 2.65 12.20
CA TYR A 62 -1.39 3.17 13.29
C TYR A 62 -0.69 2.95 14.63
N ALA A 63 -1.02 3.79 15.62
CA ALA A 63 -0.49 3.67 16.97
C ALA A 63 -1.24 2.57 17.75
N ASP A 64 -0.48 1.71 18.42
CA ASP A 64 -0.93 0.73 19.41
C ASP A 64 -0.26 1.07 20.74
N ASP A 65 -0.92 1.90 21.54
CA ASP A 65 -0.39 2.45 22.80
C ASP A 65 0.99 3.12 22.64
N ALA A 66 2.06 2.48 23.14
CA ALA A 66 3.43 2.98 23.10
C ALA A 66 4.19 2.59 21.82
N LYS A 67 3.59 1.78 20.94
CA LYS A 67 4.21 1.26 19.71
C LYS A 67 3.32 1.54 18.51
N TYR A 68 3.74 1.07 17.33
CA TYR A 68 3.04 1.23 16.07
C TYR A 68 2.88 -0.12 15.38
N SER A 69 1.83 -0.26 14.59
CA SER A 69 1.60 -1.41 13.72
C SER A 69 1.33 -0.95 12.30
N LEU A 70 1.78 -1.75 11.33
CA LEU A 70 1.58 -1.54 9.91
C LEU A 70 0.69 -2.65 9.37
N ILE A 71 -0.40 -2.26 8.74
CA ILE A 71 -1.29 -3.16 8.02
C ILE A 71 -1.25 -2.86 6.52
N ALA A 72 -1.16 -3.91 5.72
CA ALA A 72 -1.20 -3.83 4.27
C ALA A 72 -2.33 -4.71 3.73
N GLU A 73 -3.20 -4.14 2.92
CA GLU A 73 -4.45 -4.77 2.48
C GLU A 73 -4.71 -4.50 1.01
N HIS A 74 -5.23 -5.52 0.33
CA HIS A 74 -5.80 -5.39 -0.99
C HIS A 74 -7.29 -5.08 -0.86
N GLY A 75 -7.75 -3.96 -1.43
CA GLY A 75 -9.13 -3.52 -1.36
C GLY A 75 -9.76 -3.45 -2.74
N VAL A 76 -10.89 -4.13 -2.93
CA VAL A 76 -11.75 -4.08 -4.10
C VAL A 76 -13.08 -3.46 -3.68
N LYS A 77 -13.55 -2.45 -4.41
CA LYS A 77 -14.86 -1.83 -4.18
C LYS A 77 -15.65 -1.79 -5.48
N ASP A 78 -16.78 -2.47 -5.52
CA ASP A 78 -17.82 -2.33 -6.54
C ASP A 78 -18.99 -1.49 -6.00
N PHE A 79 -19.98 -1.22 -6.85
CA PHE A 79 -21.27 -0.65 -6.47
C PHE A 79 -22.02 -1.47 -5.42
N PHE A 80 -21.83 -2.79 -5.38
CA PHE A 80 -22.57 -3.70 -4.51
C PHE A 80 -21.75 -4.23 -3.33
N GLU A 81 -20.42 -4.38 -3.48
CA GLU A 81 -19.58 -5.09 -2.51
C GLU A 81 -18.23 -4.40 -2.26
N HIS A 82 -17.75 -4.52 -1.02
CA HIS A 82 -16.43 -4.06 -0.60
C HIS A 82 -15.66 -5.24 0.00
N ILE A 83 -14.57 -5.65 -0.65
CA ILE A 83 -13.70 -6.75 -0.19
C ILE A 83 -12.35 -6.16 0.24
N ASN A 84 -11.88 -6.52 1.44
CA ASN A 84 -10.53 -6.20 1.90
C ASN A 84 -9.81 -7.48 2.32
N ASP A 85 -8.76 -7.82 1.59
CA ASP A 85 -7.88 -8.95 1.89
C ASP A 85 -6.59 -8.46 2.53
N ARG A 86 -6.37 -8.80 3.81
CA ARG A 86 -5.12 -8.48 4.50
C ARG A 86 -3.97 -9.30 3.94
N TYR A 87 -2.91 -8.62 3.50
CA TYR A 87 -1.74 -9.25 2.89
C TYR A 87 -0.64 -9.53 3.90
N PHE A 88 -0.27 -8.52 4.70
CA PHE A 88 0.69 -8.67 5.78
C PHE A 88 0.47 -7.64 6.88
N ASN A 89 1.00 -7.95 8.07
CA ASN A 89 0.93 -7.08 9.23
C ASN A 89 2.27 -7.14 10.00
N PHE A 90 2.85 -5.98 10.27
CA PHE A 90 3.97 -5.84 11.19
C PHE A 90 3.46 -5.17 12.46
N LYS A 91 3.48 -5.89 13.58
CA LYS A 91 2.94 -5.40 14.85
C LYS A 91 4.03 -4.92 15.78
N GLU A 92 3.65 -4.02 16.68
CA GLU A 92 4.45 -3.64 17.84
C GLU A 92 5.89 -3.21 17.50
N LYS A 93 6.00 -2.30 16.54
CA LYS A 93 7.25 -1.70 16.11
C LYS A 93 7.36 -0.26 16.56
N THR A 94 8.58 0.17 16.85
CA THR A 94 8.93 1.59 16.95
C THR A 94 9.03 2.21 15.56
N LEU A 95 9.00 3.55 15.49
CA LEU A 95 9.20 4.27 14.22
C LEU A 95 10.58 3.98 13.61
N GLU A 96 11.60 3.79 14.46
CA GLU A 96 12.96 3.44 14.02
C GLU A 96 13.04 2.04 13.44
N GLU A 97 12.39 1.05 14.07
CA GLU A 97 12.31 -0.29 13.49
C GLU A 97 11.62 -0.26 12.12
N PHE A 98 10.55 0.52 11.97
CA PHE A 98 9.90 0.70 10.67
C PHE A 98 10.81 1.35 9.64
N TYR A 99 11.62 2.33 10.04
CA TYR A 99 12.60 2.94 9.17
C TYR A 99 13.62 1.90 8.66
N LEU A 100 14.12 1.04 9.55
CA LEU A 100 15.08 -0.01 9.21
C LEU A 100 14.52 -1.06 8.24
N ILE A 101 13.22 -1.36 8.31
CA ILE A 101 12.55 -2.34 7.44
C ILE A 101 11.81 -1.71 6.25
N THR A 102 11.96 -0.41 5.98
CA THR A 102 11.21 0.27 4.91
C THR A 102 11.42 -0.40 3.55
N ASN A 103 12.64 -0.83 3.23
CA ASN A 103 12.92 -1.55 1.99
C ASN A 103 12.19 -2.90 1.92
N GLU A 104 12.13 -3.65 3.03
CA GLU A 104 11.38 -4.91 3.10
C GLU A 104 9.89 -4.69 2.86
N ILE A 105 9.32 -3.66 3.50
CA ILE A 105 7.92 -3.27 3.32
C ILE A 105 7.64 -3.00 1.84
N VAL A 106 8.46 -2.18 1.20
CA VAL A 106 8.29 -1.79 -0.22
C VAL A 106 8.37 -3.01 -1.14
N GLN A 107 9.28 -3.95 -0.90
CA GLN A 107 9.36 -5.18 -1.69
C GLN A 107 8.12 -6.07 -1.50
N LYS A 108 7.60 -6.18 -0.26
CA LYS A 108 6.35 -6.91 -0.01
C LYS A 108 5.15 -6.25 -0.69
N ILE A 109 5.06 -4.92 -0.68
CA ILE A 109 4.03 -4.17 -1.39
C ILE A 109 4.12 -4.44 -2.90
N LYS A 110 5.30 -4.34 -3.50
CA LYS A 110 5.51 -4.62 -4.92
C LYS A 110 5.00 -6.00 -5.31
N LYS A 111 5.41 -7.03 -4.56
CA LYS A 111 4.95 -8.41 -4.79
C LYS A 111 3.44 -8.53 -4.63
N ALA A 112 2.86 -7.93 -3.59
CA ALA A 112 1.44 -7.99 -3.34
C ALA A 112 0.61 -7.32 -4.45
N VAL A 113 1.00 -6.12 -4.89
CA VAL A 113 0.35 -5.42 -6.01
C VAL A 113 0.40 -6.26 -7.29
N LEU A 114 1.57 -6.82 -7.63
CA LEU A 114 1.72 -7.65 -8.83
C LEU A 114 0.88 -8.94 -8.76
N VAL A 115 0.73 -9.53 -7.58
CA VAL A 115 -0.17 -10.70 -7.41
C VAL A 115 -1.63 -10.28 -7.49
N SER A 116 -2.01 -9.13 -6.92
CA SER A 116 -3.39 -8.63 -6.95
C SER A 116 -3.85 -8.36 -8.38
N ILE A 117 -3.05 -7.69 -9.21
CA ILE A 117 -3.43 -7.38 -10.61
C ILE A 117 -3.58 -8.63 -11.49
N ASP A 118 -2.87 -9.71 -11.17
CA ASP A 118 -2.87 -10.96 -11.94
C ASP A 118 -3.91 -11.96 -11.40
N LYS A 119 -4.49 -11.72 -10.21
CA LYS A 119 -5.68 -12.42 -9.76
C LYS A 119 -6.84 -11.95 -10.63
N ASP A 120 -7.16 -12.73 -11.66
CA ASP A 120 -8.31 -12.56 -12.56
C ASP A 120 -9.62 -12.35 -11.76
N LEU A 121 -9.91 -11.11 -11.35
CA LEU A 121 -11.25 -10.70 -10.93
C LEU A 121 -12.17 -10.56 -12.15
N ASP A 122 -11.58 -10.33 -13.33
CA ASP A 122 -12.29 -10.17 -14.60
C ASP A 122 -12.95 -11.45 -15.14
N LYS A 123 -12.59 -12.64 -14.63
CA LYS A 123 -13.13 -13.93 -15.10
C LYS A 123 -14.18 -14.56 -14.18
N GLY A 124 -14.43 -13.96 -13.01
CA GLY A 124 -15.16 -14.61 -11.93
C GLY A 124 -16.56 -14.06 -11.61
N MET A 125 -17.05 -13.04 -12.31
CA MET A 125 -18.42 -12.52 -12.19
C MET A 125 -19.06 -12.29 -13.56
#